data_AF-A0A919CN19-F1
#
_entry.id   AF-A0A919CN19-F1
#
_cell.length_a   1.000
_cell.length_b   1.000
_cell.length_c   1.000
_cell.angle_alpha   90.00
_cell.angle_beta   90.00
_cell.angle_gamma   90.00
#
_symmetry.space_group_name_H-M   'P 1'
#
loop_
_entity.id
_entity.type
_entity.pdbx_description
1 polymer ?
#
loop_
_entity_poly.entity_id
_entity_poly.type
_entity_poly.pdbx_seq_one_letter_code
_entity_poly.pdbx_strand_id
1 'polypeptide(L)'
;MHRIATALICAAAVAVTATAPASADEERRTVYTLEVFDTVEHSNYFDRSPHRKVSLECHPAGGEHPWAEEACDLIAQHGDIASVRATPEHHCTQEFLPVTFRVSGAEDYEKVFPNVCELDNAKGAIVDF
;
A
#
# COMPACT_ATOMS: atom_id res chain seq x y z
N MET A 1 60.90 -57.66 -26.71
CA MET A 1 59.51 -57.47 -26.26
C MET A 1 59.53 -56.56 -25.03
N HIS A 2 59.25 -55.26 -25.18
CA HIS A 2 58.96 -54.34 -24.07
C HIS A 2 57.93 -53.33 -24.58
N ARG A 3 56.71 -53.40 -24.05
CA ARG A 3 55.62 -52.43 -24.24
C ARG A 3 55.59 -51.56 -22.98
N ILE A 4 55.67 -50.25 -23.10
CA ILE A 4 55.39 -49.33 -22.00
C ILE A 4 54.29 -48.38 -22.49
N ALA A 5 53.15 -48.45 -21.78
CA ALA A 5 51.90 -47.80 -22.11
C ALA A 5 51.86 -46.36 -21.58
N THR A 6 51.42 -45.44 -22.42
CA THR A 6 51.22 -44.02 -22.11
C THR A 6 49.94 -43.86 -21.28
N ALA A 7 50.06 -43.38 -20.05
CA ALA A 7 48.91 -43.07 -19.19
C ALA A 7 48.30 -41.72 -19.59
N LEU A 8 47.06 -41.76 -20.08
CA LEU A 8 46.21 -40.59 -20.30
C LEU A 8 45.62 -40.13 -18.96
N ILE A 9 45.97 -38.91 -18.53
CA ILE A 9 45.37 -38.25 -17.37
C ILE A 9 44.15 -37.48 -17.88
N CYS A 10 42.95 -37.97 -17.59
CA CYS A 10 41.71 -37.22 -17.80
C CYS A 10 41.54 -36.17 -16.70
N ALA A 11 41.66 -34.90 -17.05
CA ALA A 11 41.29 -33.78 -16.19
C ALA A 11 39.75 -33.76 -16.04
N ALA A 12 39.24 -34.01 -14.83
CA ALA A 12 37.84 -33.86 -14.51
C ALA A 12 37.52 -32.36 -14.36
N ALA A 13 36.72 -31.81 -15.28
CA ALA A 13 36.18 -30.46 -15.18
C ALA A 13 35.07 -30.44 -14.12
N VAL A 14 35.31 -29.73 -13.00
CA VAL A 14 34.28 -29.47 -11.98
C VAL A 14 33.36 -28.39 -12.51
N ALA A 15 32.15 -28.78 -12.94
CA ALA A 15 31.09 -27.85 -13.28
C ALA A 15 30.51 -27.28 -11.98
N VAL A 16 30.84 -26.02 -11.66
CA VAL A 16 30.20 -25.26 -10.58
C VAL A 16 28.83 -24.81 -11.09
N THR A 17 27.76 -25.50 -10.67
CA THR A 17 26.40 -25.01 -10.86
C THR A 17 26.16 -23.87 -9.88
N ALA A 18 26.27 -22.62 -10.36
CA ALA A 18 25.85 -21.45 -9.61
C ALA A 18 24.32 -21.46 -9.49
N THR A 19 23.80 -22.00 -8.41
CA THR A 19 22.41 -21.78 -7.99
C THR A 19 22.29 -20.33 -7.52
N ALA A 20 21.81 -19.44 -8.39
CA ALA A 20 21.41 -18.11 -7.97
C ALA A 20 20.26 -18.24 -6.95
N PRO A 21 20.28 -17.53 -5.82
CA PRO A 21 19.11 -17.44 -4.98
C PRO A 21 18.05 -16.68 -5.76
N ALA A 22 16.96 -17.36 -6.11
CA ALA A 22 15.74 -16.68 -6.51
C ALA A 22 15.18 -16.02 -5.25
N SER A 23 15.51 -14.76 -5.01
CA SER A 23 14.71 -13.92 -4.14
C SER A 23 13.39 -13.70 -4.86
N ALA A 24 12.40 -14.57 -4.60
CA ALA A 24 11.02 -14.18 -4.78
C ALA A 24 10.82 -12.97 -3.88
N ASP A 25 10.66 -11.80 -4.49
CA ASP A 25 10.16 -10.62 -3.80
C ASP A 25 8.74 -10.97 -3.38
N GLU A 26 8.61 -11.56 -2.20
CA GLU A 26 7.33 -11.81 -1.58
C GLU A 26 6.82 -10.44 -1.16
N GLU A 27 6.16 -9.79 -2.10
CA GLU A 27 5.65 -8.44 -1.96
C GLU A 27 4.82 -8.40 -0.68
N ARG A 28 5.38 -7.72 0.33
CA ARG A 28 4.90 -7.84 1.71
C ARG A 28 3.47 -7.32 1.72
N ARG A 29 2.51 -8.20 2.02
CA ARG A 29 1.10 -7.80 2.18
C ARG A 29 1.03 -6.63 3.16
N THR A 30 0.48 -5.52 2.69
CA THR A 30 0.20 -4.35 3.52
C THR A 30 -1.28 -4.29 3.82
N VAL A 31 -1.63 -3.94 5.06
CA VAL A 31 -3.00 -3.85 5.51
C VAL A 31 -3.21 -2.48 6.13
N TYR A 32 -4.23 -1.78 5.65
CA TYR A 32 -4.66 -0.48 6.13
C TYR A 32 -6.05 -0.61 6.74
N THR A 33 -6.27 0.10 7.84
CA THR A 33 -7.61 0.41 8.33
C THR A 33 -7.87 1.87 8.03
N LEU A 34 -8.88 2.14 7.21
CA LEU A 34 -9.25 3.48 6.75
C LEU A 34 -10.48 3.92 7.52
N GLU A 35 -10.44 5.11 8.13
CA GLU A 35 -11.49 5.62 9.00
C GLU A 35 -11.77 7.09 8.68
N VAL A 36 -13.05 7.44 8.53
CA VAL A 36 -13.51 8.83 8.37
C VAL A 36 -14.42 9.19 9.54
N PHE A 37 -14.11 10.31 10.18
CA PHE A 37 -14.85 10.85 11.33
C PHE A 37 -15.39 12.23 10.99
N ASP A 38 -16.61 12.53 11.41
CA ASP A 38 -17.08 13.91 11.44
C ASP A 38 -16.43 14.64 12.61
N THR A 39 -16.03 15.89 12.43
CA THR A 39 -15.62 16.72 13.55
C THR A 39 -16.87 17.29 14.22
N VAL A 40 -17.48 16.50 15.10
CA VAL A 40 -18.51 17.03 16.00
C VAL A 40 -17.79 17.75 17.13
N GLU A 41 -17.98 19.07 17.24
CA GLU A 41 -17.28 19.95 18.19
C GLU A 41 -17.36 19.48 19.67
N HIS A 42 -18.28 18.57 20.01
CA HIS A 42 -18.53 18.12 21.38
C HIS A 42 -18.15 16.65 21.66
N SER A 43 -17.44 15.98 20.74
CA SER A 43 -16.97 14.61 20.97
C SER A 43 -15.57 14.60 21.58
N ASN A 44 -15.44 14.07 22.79
CA ASN A 44 -14.17 13.74 23.41
C ASN A 44 -13.36 12.86 22.44
N TYR A 45 -12.07 13.15 22.24
CA TYR A 45 -11.20 12.46 21.28
C TYR A 45 -11.25 10.92 21.39
N PHE A 46 -11.48 10.40 22.60
CA PHE A 46 -11.59 8.97 22.90
C PHE A 46 -12.96 8.33 22.61
N ASP A 47 -13.99 9.11 22.29
CA ASP A 47 -15.37 8.66 22.08
C ASP A 47 -15.89 8.97 20.66
N ARG A 48 -14.96 9.28 19.75
CA ARG A 48 -15.28 9.46 18.33
C ARG A 48 -15.35 8.10 17.67
N SER A 49 -16.55 7.67 17.30
CA SER A 49 -16.72 6.53 16.38
C SER A 49 -16.63 7.03 14.94
N PRO A 50 -15.93 6.30 14.05
CA PRO A 50 -15.91 6.67 12.63
C PRO A 50 -17.30 6.44 12.03
N HIS A 51 -17.77 7.35 11.16
CA HIS A 51 -19.02 7.15 10.43
C HIS A 51 -18.81 6.24 9.22
N ARG A 52 -17.58 6.13 8.71
CA ARG A 52 -17.14 5.19 7.67
C ARG A 52 -15.84 4.52 8.08
N LYS A 53 -15.76 3.20 7.93
CA LYS A 53 -14.57 2.39 8.22
C LYS A 53 -14.51 1.17 7.33
N VAL A 54 -13.36 0.92 6.71
CA VAL A 54 -13.09 -0.30 5.92
C VAL A 54 -11.65 -0.78 6.08
N SER A 55 -11.43 -2.06 5.80
CA SER A 55 -10.10 -2.63 5.57
C SER A 55 -9.68 -2.52 4.10
N LEU A 56 -8.41 -2.19 3.87
CA LEU A 56 -7.76 -2.23 2.56
C LEU A 56 -6.51 -3.09 2.66
N GLU A 57 -6.42 -4.13 1.85
CA GLU A 57 -5.23 -4.97 1.72
C GLU A 57 -4.56 -4.70 0.37
N CYS A 58 -3.24 -4.56 0.35
CA CYS A 58 -2.45 -4.52 -0.88
C CYS A 58 -1.47 -5.69 -0.93
N HIS A 59 -1.26 -6.22 -2.14
CA HIS A 59 -0.43 -7.40 -2.45
C HIS A 59 -0.93 -8.72 -1.81
N PRO A 60 -2.01 -9.32 -2.34
CA PRO A 60 -2.86 -8.82 -3.44
C PRO A 60 -3.87 -7.75 -2.96
N ALA A 61 -4.38 -6.95 -3.89
CA ALA A 61 -5.43 -5.97 -3.58
C ALA A 61 -6.72 -6.66 -3.10
N GLY A 62 -7.30 -6.18 -2.00
CA GLY A 62 -8.52 -6.75 -1.41
C GLY A 62 -8.97 -6.05 -0.13
N GLY A 63 -9.70 -6.80 0.71
CA GLY A 63 -10.35 -6.28 1.92
C GLY A 63 -11.81 -5.89 1.66
N GLU A 64 -12.35 -5.02 2.54
CA GLU A 64 -13.71 -4.50 2.44
C GLU A 64 -13.83 -3.29 1.51
N HIS A 65 -12.69 -2.67 1.16
CA HIS A 65 -12.66 -1.50 0.28
C HIS A 65 -13.19 -1.82 -1.13
N PRO A 66 -14.22 -1.13 -1.63
CA PRO A 66 -14.87 -1.48 -2.92
C PRO A 66 -13.94 -1.31 -4.13
N TRP A 67 -12.99 -0.37 -4.04
CA TRP A 67 -12.01 -0.05 -5.10
C TRP A 67 -10.57 -0.40 -4.71
N ALA A 68 -10.37 -1.55 -4.07
CA ALA A 68 -9.07 -1.90 -3.47
C ALA A 68 -7.88 -1.83 -4.45
N GLU A 69 -8.06 -2.30 -5.69
CA GLU A 69 -7.00 -2.28 -6.72
C GLU A 69 -6.57 -0.84 -7.05
N GLU A 70 -7.53 0.03 -7.35
CA GLU A 70 -7.28 1.45 -7.67
C GLU A 70 -6.68 2.21 -6.49
N ALA A 71 -7.18 1.97 -5.28
CA ALA A 71 -6.63 2.58 -4.06
C ALA A 71 -5.18 2.15 -3.81
N CYS A 72 -4.86 0.86 -3.93
CA CYS A 72 -3.49 0.35 -3.79
C CYS A 72 -2.55 0.91 -4.86
N ASP A 73 -3.00 0.97 -6.12
CA ASP A 73 -2.22 1.56 -7.22
C ASP A 73 -1.94 3.04 -6.95
N LEU A 74 -2.90 3.80 -6.44
CA LEU A 74 -2.71 5.21 -6.11
C LEU A 74 -1.71 5.39 -4.96
N ILE A 75 -1.78 4.56 -3.92
CA ILE A 75 -0.78 4.58 -2.83
C ILE A 75 0.60 4.24 -3.38
N ALA A 76 0.73 3.19 -4.20
CA ALA A 76 2.00 2.77 -4.78
C ALA A 76 2.62 3.85 -5.68
N GLN A 77 1.80 4.54 -6.48
CA GLN A 77 2.25 5.66 -7.33
C GLN A 77 2.84 6.82 -6.53
N HIS A 78 2.35 7.07 -5.32
CA HIS A 78 2.77 8.18 -4.47
C HIS A 78 3.72 7.77 -3.33
N GLY A 79 3.89 6.47 -3.08
CA GLY A 79 4.77 5.88 -2.08
C GLY A 79 4.16 5.73 -0.68
N ASP A 80 3.27 6.64 -0.28
CA ASP A 80 2.61 6.65 1.03
C ASP A 80 1.29 7.43 0.98
N ILE A 81 0.37 7.22 1.94
CA ILE A 81 -0.93 7.89 1.96
C ILE A 81 -0.79 9.40 2.14
N ALA A 82 0.19 9.91 2.89
CA ALA A 82 0.35 11.34 3.11
C ALA A 82 0.69 12.09 1.81
N SER A 83 1.46 11.46 0.93
CA SER A 83 1.99 11.94 -0.34
C SER A 83 0.99 11.85 -1.49
N VAL A 84 -0.08 11.07 -1.34
CA VAL A 84 -1.16 10.97 -2.34
C VAL A 84 -1.76 12.34 -2.62
N ARG A 85 -1.78 12.66 -3.91
CA ARG A 85 -2.52 13.78 -4.50
C ARG A 85 -3.35 13.24 -5.64
N ALA A 86 -4.61 12.91 -5.36
CA ALA A 86 -5.53 12.52 -6.41
C ALA A 86 -5.73 13.66 -7.42
N THR A 87 -6.14 13.30 -8.64
CA THR A 87 -6.54 14.30 -9.62
C THR A 87 -7.87 14.88 -9.16
N PRO A 88 -8.00 16.21 -8.95
CA PRO A 88 -9.27 16.79 -8.53
C PRO A 88 -10.35 16.52 -9.58
N GLU A 89 -11.42 15.85 -9.20
CA GLU A 89 -12.52 15.54 -10.11
C GLU A 89 -13.57 16.65 -10.12
N HIS A 90 -13.66 17.43 -9.04
CA HIS A 90 -14.73 18.38 -8.81
C HIS A 90 -14.24 19.71 -8.23
N HIS A 91 -15.03 20.77 -8.42
CA HIS A 91 -14.86 22.03 -7.70
C HIS A 91 -15.57 21.96 -6.35
N CYS A 92 -14.83 22.12 -5.26
CA CYS A 92 -15.41 22.12 -3.92
C CYS A 92 -16.00 23.47 -3.55
N THR A 93 -17.07 23.44 -2.75
CA THR A 93 -17.58 24.61 -2.04
C THR A 93 -16.56 25.05 -0.98
N GLN A 94 -16.63 26.31 -0.55
CA GLN A 94 -15.79 26.82 0.55
C GLN A 94 -16.44 26.61 1.92
N GLU A 95 -17.35 25.65 2.05
CA GLU A 95 -17.97 25.34 3.33
C GLU A 95 -16.98 24.67 4.28
N PHE A 96 -17.11 24.97 5.57
CA PHE A 96 -16.27 24.40 6.61
C PHE A 96 -17.10 23.43 7.44
N LEU A 97 -17.05 22.16 7.06
CA LEU A 97 -17.70 21.01 7.71
C LEU A 97 -16.64 19.92 7.84
N PRO A 98 -15.73 20.03 8.82
CA PRO A 98 -14.47 19.31 8.74
C PRO A 98 -14.66 17.82 8.96
N VAL A 99 -13.86 17.04 8.24
CA VAL A 99 -13.78 15.59 8.39
C VAL A 99 -12.34 15.21 8.75
N THR A 100 -12.19 14.23 9.65
CA THR A 100 -10.89 13.63 9.97
C THR A 100 -10.77 12.32 9.19
N PHE A 101 -9.74 12.20 8.36
CA PHE A 101 -9.35 10.95 7.75
C PHE A 101 -8.16 10.37 8.51
N ARG A 102 -8.31 9.14 8.99
CA ARG A 102 -7.29 8.41 9.73
C ARG A 102 -7.00 7.09 9.04
N VAL A 103 -5.73 6.73 9.04
CA VAL A 103 -5.22 5.46 8.57
C VAL A 103 -4.32 4.87 9.64
N SER A 104 -4.44 3.56 9.84
CA SER A 104 -3.58 2.76 10.71
C SER A 104 -3.24 1.42 10.06
N GLY A 105 -2.23 0.72 10.58
CA GLY A 105 -1.79 -0.58 10.08
C GLY A 105 -0.40 -0.48 9.46
N ALA A 106 -0.31 -0.58 8.13
CA ALA A 106 0.95 -0.48 7.39
C ALA A 106 1.64 0.90 7.55
N GLU A 107 0.85 1.94 7.81
CA GLU A 107 1.32 3.26 8.25
C GLU A 107 0.29 3.91 9.17
N ASP A 108 0.74 4.90 9.95
CA ASP A 108 -0.14 5.76 10.75
C ASP A 108 -0.22 7.15 10.11
N TYR A 109 -1.42 7.56 9.73
CA TYR A 109 -1.68 8.86 9.14
C TYR A 109 -2.98 9.44 9.68
N GLU A 110 -3.00 10.74 9.96
CA GLU A 110 -4.21 11.45 10.33
C GLU A 110 -4.18 12.85 9.73
N LYS A 111 -5.29 13.28 9.14
CA LYS A 111 -5.46 14.65 8.65
C LYS A 111 -6.91 15.10 8.74
N VAL A 112 -7.08 16.37 9.11
CA VAL A 112 -8.37 17.07 9.01
C VAL A 112 -8.45 17.78 7.65
N PHE A 113 -9.56 17.57 6.96
CA PHE A 113 -9.92 18.24 5.71
C PHE A 113 -11.05 19.24 5.94
N PRO A 114 -11.08 20.38 5.22
CA PRO A 114 -12.11 21.42 5.43
C PRO A 114 -13.55 20.94 5.22
N ASN A 115 -13.74 20.00 4.30
CA ASN A 115 -15.00 19.32 4.02
C ASN A 115 -14.72 17.99 3.30
N VAL A 116 -15.77 17.18 3.09
CA VAL A 116 -15.67 15.87 2.43
C VAL A 116 -15.21 15.98 0.97
N CYS A 117 -15.63 17.01 0.24
CA CYS A 117 -15.19 17.22 -1.14
C CYS A 117 -13.67 17.43 -1.22
N GLU A 118 -13.09 18.20 -0.30
CA GLU A 118 -11.64 18.41 -0.21
C GLU A 118 -10.88 17.13 0.20
N LEU A 119 -11.51 16.25 0.98
CA LEU A 119 -10.97 14.92 1.26
C LEU A 119 -10.93 14.06 -0.02
N ASP A 120 -12.06 14.00 -0.74
CA ASP A 120 -12.22 13.21 -1.96
C ASP A 120 -11.25 13.69 -3.04
N ASN A 121 -11.17 15.00 -3.30
CA ASN A 121 -10.21 15.58 -4.24
C ASN A 121 -8.74 15.30 -3.88
N ALA A 122 -8.42 15.16 -2.59
CA ALA A 122 -7.05 14.94 -2.16
C ALA A 122 -6.65 13.46 -2.21
N LYS A 123 -7.58 12.53 -1.96
CA LYS A 123 -7.29 11.11 -1.74
C LYS A 123 -7.95 10.16 -2.73
N GLY A 124 -8.93 10.61 -3.52
CA GLY A 124 -9.54 9.86 -4.62
C GLY A 124 -10.07 8.52 -4.17
N ALA A 125 -9.76 7.46 -4.95
CA ALA A 125 -10.22 6.10 -4.69
C ALA A 125 -9.89 5.57 -3.28
N ILE A 126 -8.91 6.13 -2.55
CA ILE A 126 -8.58 5.70 -1.18
C ILE A 126 -9.73 5.98 -0.20
N VAL A 127 -10.58 6.96 -0.48
CA VAL A 127 -11.64 7.43 0.45
C VAL A 127 -13.06 7.17 -0.06
N ASP A 128 -13.18 6.50 -1.21
CA ASP A 128 -14.45 6.15 -1.84
C ASP A 128 -14.96 4.80 -1.32
N PHE A 129 -15.44 4.80 -0.06
CA PHE A 129 -15.96 3.62 0.66
C PHE A 129 -17.05 3.99 1.66
#